data_AF-A0A7V9BUM2-F1
#
_entry.id   AF-A0A7V9BUM2-F1
#
_cell.length_a   1.000
_cell.length_b   1.000
_cell.length_c   1.000
_cell.angle_alpha   90.00
_cell.angle_beta   90.00
_cell.angle_gamma   90.00
#
_symmetry.space_group_name_H-M   'P 1'
#
loop_
_entity.id
_entity.type
_entity.pdbx_description
1 polymer ?
#
loop_
_entity_poly.entity_id
_entity_poly.type
_entity_poly.pdbx_seq_one_letter_code
_entity_poly.pdbx_strand_id
1 'polypeptide(L)'
;IEGLGIFVGKGNCHFCHLGPALTSGEFHNIGLGSRDWLDLADRGRFDGIPTVLADPFNGAGQWSDDPVAGTEKLVHLVQGAETMGQYKVPTLRNVALTAPYMHGGHFATLEEVVRYYSELDELTPWGHREDLMVQLDLTDAEIAAVVIFLESLTGDDLAGVATGP
;
A
#
# COMPACT_ATOMS: atom_id res chain seq x y z
N ILE A 1 11.93 0.12 20.72
CA ILE A 1 12.61 1.18 19.91
C ILE A 1 13.36 0.58 18.74
N GLU A 2 14.02 -0.58 18.90
CA GLU A 2 14.74 -1.29 17.82
C GLU A 2 13.92 -1.46 16.53
N GLY A 3 12.69 -1.97 16.60
CA GLY A 3 11.81 -2.12 15.44
C GLY A 3 11.53 -0.83 14.66
N LEU A 4 11.24 0.26 15.37
CA LEU A 4 11.11 1.59 14.74
C LEU A 4 12.43 2.04 14.11
N GLY A 5 13.56 1.79 14.76
CA GLY A 5 14.89 2.10 14.24
C GLY A 5 15.19 1.38 12.93
N ILE A 6 14.80 0.10 12.80
CA ILE A 6 14.90 -0.66 11.56
C ILE A 6 13.93 -0.07 10.52
N PHE A 7 12.67 0.18 10.90
CA PHE A 7 11.64 0.72 10.01
C PHE A 7 12.05 2.04 9.31
N VAL A 8 12.66 2.97 10.07
CA VAL A 8 13.14 4.25 9.52
C VAL A 8 14.56 4.18 8.97
N GLY A 9 15.33 3.16 9.36
CA GLY A 9 16.71 2.96 8.96
C GLY A 9 16.83 1.84 7.94
N LYS A 10 17.43 0.72 8.35
CA LYS A 10 17.78 -0.42 7.48
C LYS A 10 16.62 -0.89 6.60
N GLY A 11 15.39 -0.88 7.11
CA GLY A 11 14.20 -1.36 6.43
C GLY A 11 13.61 -0.40 5.41
N ASN A 12 14.00 0.89 5.40
CA ASN A 12 13.55 1.90 4.42
C ASN A 12 12.02 2.06 4.31
N CYS A 13 11.24 1.50 5.24
CA CYS A 13 9.79 1.42 5.16
C CYS A 13 9.13 2.82 5.16
N HIS A 14 9.78 3.78 5.83
CA HIS A 14 9.31 5.16 5.95
C HIS A 14 9.26 5.93 4.62
N PHE A 15 9.96 5.50 3.56
CA PHE A 15 9.88 6.19 2.27
C PHE A 15 8.48 6.14 1.65
N CYS A 16 7.74 5.06 1.91
CA CYS A 16 6.35 4.90 1.45
C CYS A 16 5.35 5.08 2.61
N HIS A 17 5.71 4.66 3.82
CA HIS A 17 4.86 4.73 5.01
C HIS A 17 5.22 5.90 5.92
N LEU A 18 5.05 7.13 5.40
CA LEU A 18 5.38 8.36 6.11
C LEU A 18 4.18 9.06 6.74
N GLY A 19 4.49 10.03 7.60
CA GLY A 19 3.53 10.93 8.21
C GLY A 19 2.66 10.28 9.28
N PRO A 20 1.71 11.03 9.87
CA PRO A 20 0.88 10.55 10.96
C PRO A 20 0.00 9.36 10.58
N ALA A 21 -0.36 9.20 9.32
CA ALA A 21 -1.17 8.09 8.83
C ALA A 21 -0.33 6.88 8.39
N LEU A 22 1.01 6.98 8.37
CA LEU A 22 1.91 5.91 7.90
C LEU A 22 1.56 5.43 6.49
N THR A 23 1.33 6.39 5.60
CA THR A 23 1.07 6.20 4.17
C THR A 23 1.38 7.50 3.44
N SER A 24 2.03 7.41 2.29
CA SER A 24 2.23 8.53 1.35
C SER A 24 0.95 8.89 0.58
N GLY A 25 0.01 7.94 0.46
CA GLY A 25 -1.12 8.03 -0.48
C GLY A 25 -0.74 7.78 -1.95
N GLU A 26 0.53 7.51 -2.23
CA GLU A 26 1.03 7.18 -3.56
C GLU A 26 0.73 5.71 -3.93
N PHE A 27 1.10 5.34 -5.15
CA PHE A 27 0.86 4.03 -5.73
C PHE A 27 2.18 3.42 -6.16
N HIS A 28 2.44 2.19 -5.73
CA HIS A 28 3.69 1.50 -6.00
C HIS A 28 3.46 0.05 -6.41
N ASN A 29 4.37 -0.47 -7.23
CA ASN A 29 4.47 -1.89 -7.50
C ASN A 29 5.65 -2.46 -6.72
N ILE A 30 5.38 -3.20 -5.65
CA ILE A 30 6.42 -3.80 -4.80
C ILE A 30 6.94 -5.13 -5.37
N GLY A 31 6.35 -5.63 -6.45
CA GLY A 31 6.76 -6.83 -7.15
C GLY A 31 6.14 -8.13 -6.64
N LEU A 32 4.91 -8.08 -6.14
CA LEU A 32 4.21 -9.29 -5.68
C LEU A 32 3.94 -10.23 -6.85
N GLY A 33 4.21 -11.51 -6.63
CA GLY A 33 4.00 -12.59 -7.57
C GLY A 33 2.54 -13.01 -7.69
N SER A 34 2.28 -13.82 -8.71
CA SER A 34 0.98 -14.46 -8.95
C SER A 34 0.68 -15.53 -7.90
N ARG A 35 -0.61 -15.73 -7.62
CA ARG A 35 -1.13 -16.85 -6.83
C ARG A 35 -2.34 -17.43 -7.54
N ASP A 36 -2.64 -18.70 -7.33
CA ASP A 36 -3.72 -19.41 -8.04
C ASP A 36 -5.13 -18.84 -7.76
N TRP A 37 -5.30 -18.13 -6.64
CA TRP A 37 -6.57 -17.49 -6.26
C TRP A 37 -6.67 -16.02 -6.65
N LEU A 38 -5.63 -15.44 -7.25
CA LEU A 38 -5.63 -14.04 -7.67
C LEU A 38 -6.15 -13.89 -9.08
N ASP A 39 -7.00 -12.88 -9.27
CA ASP A 39 -7.44 -12.47 -10.59
C ASP A 39 -6.29 -11.75 -11.30
N LEU A 40 -5.69 -12.43 -12.28
CA LEU A 40 -4.64 -11.85 -13.11
C LEU A 40 -5.18 -10.83 -14.14
N ALA A 41 -6.47 -10.52 -14.12
CA ALA A 41 -7.02 -9.40 -14.86
C ALA A 41 -6.85 -8.06 -14.13
N ASP A 42 -6.68 -8.03 -12.81
CA ASP A 42 -6.49 -6.80 -12.05
C ASP A 42 -5.04 -6.29 -12.16
N ARG A 43 -4.83 -5.27 -12.99
CA ARG A 43 -3.52 -4.62 -13.15
C ARG A 43 -3.37 -3.39 -12.23
N GLY A 44 -4.20 -3.27 -11.21
CA GLY A 44 -4.16 -2.23 -10.19
C GLY A 44 -4.54 -0.86 -10.75
N ARG A 45 -3.73 0.16 -10.44
CA ARG A 45 -3.97 1.55 -10.83
C ARG A 45 -4.24 1.72 -12.33
N PHE A 46 -3.59 0.91 -13.17
CA PHE A 46 -3.80 0.92 -14.63
C PHE A 46 -5.28 0.75 -15.02
N ASP A 47 -6.01 -0.18 -14.38
CA ASP A 47 -7.43 -0.43 -14.67
C ASP A 47 -8.35 0.54 -13.90
N GLY A 48 -7.89 1.07 -12.76
CA GLY A 48 -8.60 2.08 -11.99
C GLY A 48 -8.70 3.45 -12.67
N ILE A 49 -7.66 3.87 -13.41
CA ILE A 49 -7.63 5.19 -14.09
C ILE A 49 -8.82 5.41 -15.04
N PRO A 50 -9.11 4.55 -16.03
CA PRO A 50 -10.25 4.78 -16.93
C PRO A 50 -11.58 4.76 -16.17
N THR A 51 -11.68 3.98 -15.08
CA THR A 51 -12.88 3.95 -14.23
C THR A 51 -13.12 5.31 -13.58
N VAL A 52 -12.09 5.90 -12.95
CA VAL A 52 -12.19 7.23 -12.33
C VAL A 52 -12.48 8.32 -13.36
N LEU A 53 -11.83 8.28 -14.53
CA LEU A 53 -12.04 9.28 -15.59
C LEU A 53 -13.46 9.23 -16.18
N ALA A 54 -14.09 8.06 -16.23
CA ALA A 54 -15.46 7.89 -16.72
C ALA A 54 -16.54 8.16 -15.66
N ASP A 55 -16.18 8.17 -14.37
CA ASP A 55 -17.13 8.34 -13.27
C ASP A 55 -17.73 9.77 -13.25
N PRO A 56 -19.07 9.94 -13.33
CA PRO A 56 -19.70 11.26 -13.22
C PRO A 56 -19.52 11.94 -11.86
N PHE A 57 -19.06 11.22 -10.84
CA PHE A 57 -18.73 11.73 -9.50
C PHE A 57 -17.24 12.04 -9.31
N ASN A 58 -16.42 11.98 -10.38
CA ASN A 58 -15.05 12.45 -10.30
C ASN A 58 -14.97 13.98 -10.16
N GLY A 59 -13.77 14.49 -9.90
CA GLY A 59 -13.55 15.91 -9.65
C GLY A 59 -13.92 16.83 -10.82
N ALA A 60 -13.99 16.35 -12.06
CA ALA A 60 -14.41 17.12 -13.24
C ALA A 60 -15.89 16.90 -13.62
N GLY A 61 -16.59 16.03 -12.91
CA GLY A 61 -17.97 15.66 -13.19
C GLY A 61 -18.97 16.76 -12.84
N GLN A 62 -20.20 16.60 -13.33
CA GLN A 62 -21.30 17.55 -13.10
C GLN A 62 -21.69 17.71 -11.62
N TRP A 63 -21.29 16.75 -10.78
CA TRP A 63 -21.56 16.73 -9.35
C TRP A 63 -20.41 17.29 -8.51
N SER A 64 -19.36 17.81 -9.16
CA SER A 64 -18.24 18.44 -8.47
C SER A 64 -18.57 19.87 -8.05
N ASP A 65 -18.31 20.20 -6.79
CA ASP A 65 -18.42 21.57 -6.26
C ASP A 65 -17.30 22.49 -6.79
N ASP A 66 -16.21 21.91 -7.32
CA ASP A 66 -15.08 22.63 -7.95
C ASP A 66 -14.52 21.84 -9.16
N PRO A 67 -15.18 21.91 -10.32
CA PRO A 67 -14.78 21.16 -11.51
C PRO A 67 -13.45 21.62 -12.11
N VAL A 68 -13.03 22.87 -11.86
CA VAL A 68 -11.75 23.39 -12.36
C VAL A 68 -10.60 22.72 -11.63
N ALA A 69 -10.59 22.80 -10.28
CA ALA A 69 -9.55 22.17 -9.48
C ALA A 69 -9.56 20.63 -9.62
N GLY A 70 -10.74 20.03 -9.77
CA GLY A 70 -10.85 18.60 -10.03
C GLY A 70 -10.27 18.20 -11.38
N THR A 71 -10.53 18.96 -12.45
CA THR A 71 -9.92 18.73 -13.76
C THR A 71 -8.40 18.82 -13.69
N GLU A 72 -7.85 19.84 -13.03
CA GLU A 72 -6.40 20.01 -12.84
C GLU A 72 -5.75 18.83 -12.13
N LYS A 73 -6.46 18.14 -11.23
CA LYS A 73 -5.95 16.90 -10.59
C LYS A 73 -6.02 15.70 -11.52
N LEU A 74 -7.04 15.61 -12.37
CA LEU A 74 -7.27 14.46 -13.25
C LEU A 74 -6.35 14.43 -14.47
N VAL A 75 -5.79 15.57 -14.93
CA VAL A 75 -4.87 15.59 -16.09
C VAL A 75 -3.60 14.74 -15.88
N HIS A 76 -3.25 14.43 -14.63
CA HIS A 76 -2.10 13.60 -14.27
C HIS A 76 -2.44 12.10 -14.18
N LEU A 77 -3.70 11.71 -14.35
CA LEU A 77 -4.11 10.31 -14.42
C LEU A 77 -3.90 9.76 -15.83
N VAL A 78 -2.67 9.33 -16.10
CA VAL A 78 -2.30 8.73 -17.39
C VAL A 78 -2.27 7.22 -17.27
N GLN A 79 -3.13 6.54 -18.02
CA GLN A 79 -3.10 5.08 -18.14
C GLN A 79 -1.92 4.68 -19.03
N GLY A 80 -0.90 4.06 -18.45
CA GLY A 80 0.30 3.63 -19.17
C GLY A 80 1.02 2.48 -18.48
N ALA A 81 2.00 1.88 -19.15
CA ALA A 81 2.74 0.72 -18.63
C ALA A 81 3.31 0.95 -17.22
N GLU A 82 3.73 2.18 -16.93
CA GLU A 82 4.28 2.58 -15.61
C GLU A 82 3.27 2.47 -14.47
N THR A 83 1.97 2.47 -14.76
CA THR A 83 0.89 2.36 -13.76
C THR A 83 0.41 0.93 -13.54
N MET A 84 0.93 -0.05 -14.29
CA MET A 84 0.55 -1.46 -14.16
C MET A 84 1.15 -2.09 -12.91
N GLY A 85 0.32 -2.82 -12.18
CA GLY A 85 0.70 -3.49 -10.93
C GLY A 85 0.91 -2.54 -9.76
N GLN A 86 0.62 -1.24 -9.92
CA GLN A 86 0.71 -0.28 -8.83
C GLN A 86 -0.54 -0.30 -7.96
N TYR A 87 -0.36 -0.39 -6.65
CA TYR A 87 -1.43 -0.32 -5.66
C TYR A 87 -1.15 0.80 -4.66
N LYS A 88 -2.22 1.41 -4.12
CA LYS A 88 -2.08 2.50 -3.16
C LYS A 88 -1.40 2.00 -1.89
N VAL A 89 -0.44 2.75 -1.37
CA VAL A 89 0.21 2.45 -0.09
C VAL A 89 -0.84 2.47 1.03
N PRO A 90 -1.11 1.35 1.72
CA PRO A 90 -2.08 1.33 2.80
C PRO A 90 -1.53 2.07 4.04
N THR A 91 -2.43 2.55 4.89
CA THR A 91 -2.04 2.98 6.24
C THR A 91 -1.57 1.76 7.04
N LEU A 92 -0.58 1.96 7.91
CA LEU A 92 -0.14 0.94 8.87
C LEU A 92 -0.81 1.06 10.24
N ARG A 93 -1.72 2.02 10.43
CA ARG A 93 -2.51 2.10 11.66
C ARG A 93 -3.45 0.91 11.75
N ASN A 94 -3.48 0.25 12.90
CA ASN A 94 -4.26 -0.98 13.14
C ASN A 94 -3.91 -2.14 12.19
N VAL A 95 -2.72 -2.13 11.57
CA VAL A 95 -2.36 -3.16 10.58
C VAL A 95 -2.39 -4.58 11.17
N ALA A 96 -2.07 -4.76 12.46
CA ALA A 96 -2.13 -6.07 13.11
C ALA A 96 -3.54 -6.70 13.17
N LEU A 97 -4.60 -5.94 12.87
CA LEU A 97 -5.99 -6.40 12.91
C LEU A 97 -6.59 -6.66 11.53
N THR A 98 -5.81 -6.53 10.45
CA THR A 98 -6.33 -6.51 9.07
C THR A 98 -5.79 -7.64 8.20
N ALA A 99 -5.37 -8.75 8.80
CA ALA A 99 -5.03 -9.94 8.04
C ALA A 99 -6.24 -10.43 7.21
N PRO A 100 -6.03 -11.02 6.01
CA PRO A 100 -4.74 -11.21 5.33
C PRO A 100 -4.21 -9.92 4.69
N TYR A 101 -2.91 -9.89 4.41
CA TYR A 101 -2.19 -8.69 3.97
C TYR A 101 -1.99 -8.61 2.46
N MET A 102 -1.65 -7.41 1.98
CA MET A 102 -1.54 -7.03 0.56
C MET A 102 -2.89 -6.95 -0.16
N HIS A 103 -2.89 -6.42 -1.39
CA HIS A 103 -4.11 -6.20 -2.17
C HIS A 103 -4.85 -7.51 -2.52
N GLY A 104 -4.12 -8.62 -2.58
CA GLY A 104 -4.64 -9.94 -2.91
C GLY A 104 -4.70 -10.94 -1.75
N GLY A 105 -4.39 -10.51 -0.51
CA GLY A 105 -4.30 -11.42 0.63
C GLY A 105 -3.14 -12.42 0.52
N HIS A 106 -1.99 -11.98 0.01
CA HIS A 106 -0.80 -12.82 -0.23
C HIS A 106 -0.23 -13.46 1.05
N PHE A 107 -0.36 -12.77 2.18
CA PHE A 107 0.28 -13.16 3.43
C PHE A 107 -0.74 -13.23 4.56
N ALA A 108 -0.62 -14.26 5.42
CA ALA A 108 -1.48 -14.43 6.58
C ALA A 108 -0.97 -13.66 7.79
N THR A 109 0.33 -13.36 7.85
CA THR A 109 1.01 -12.76 9.01
C THR A 109 1.85 -11.54 8.64
N LEU A 110 2.05 -10.64 9.62
CA LEU A 110 2.99 -9.51 9.46
C LEU A 110 4.44 -9.99 9.29
N GLU A 111 4.79 -11.14 9.86
CA GLU A 111 6.12 -11.72 9.68
C GLU A 111 6.39 -12.05 8.21
N GLU A 112 5.45 -12.71 7.53
CA GLU A 112 5.55 -12.99 6.09
C GLU A 112 5.65 -11.71 5.25
N VAL A 113 4.92 -10.66 5.62
CA VAL A 113 5.02 -9.34 4.97
C VAL A 113 6.44 -8.78 5.09
N VAL A 114 6.98 -8.70 6.30
CA VAL A 114 8.32 -8.12 6.54
C VAL A 114 9.40 -9.01 5.91
N ARG A 115 9.24 -10.33 5.94
CA ARG A 115 10.14 -11.29 5.30
C ARG A 115 10.15 -11.12 3.79
N TYR A 116 9.00 -10.94 3.15
CA TYR A 116 8.91 -10.63 1.73
C TYR A 116 9.71 -9.38 1.37
N TYR A 117 9.58 -8.30 2.14
CA TYR A 117 10.40 -7.09 1.92
C TYR A 117 11.89 -7.32 2.14
N SER A 118 12.26 -8.24 3.03
CA SER A 118 13.65 -8.60 3.25
C SER A 118 14.26 -9.38 2.09
N GLU A 119 13.49 -10.27 1.48
CA GLU A 119 13.97 -11.26 0.50
C GLU A 119 13.68 -10.87 -0.97
N LEU A 120 12.57 -10.19 -1.25
CA LEU A 120 12.15 -9.75 -2.59
C LEU A 120 12.32 -10.79 -3.70
N ASP A 121 11.97 -12.04 -3.38
CA ASP A 121 12.23 -13.25 -4.15
C ASP A 121 11.16 -13.57 -5.20
N GLU A 122 10.10 -12.77 -5.28
CA GLU A 122 9.03 -12.90 -6.27
C GLU A 122 9.25 -12.03 -7.52
N LEU A 123 8.60 -12.42 -8.61
CA LEU A 123 8.55 -11.68 -9.88
C LEU A 123 7.15 -11.11 -10.11
N THR A 124 7.09 -9.85 -10.52
CA THR A 124 5.81 -9.20 -10.84
C THR A 124 5.21 -9.72 -12.14
N PRO A 125 3.90 -10.02 -12.20
CA PRO A 125 3.22 -10.38 -13.44
C PRO A 125 2.99 -9.18 -14.37
N TRP A 126 2.95 -7.95 -13.85
CA TRP A 126 2.77 -6.72 -14.64
C TRP A 126 3.74 -5.61 -14.25
N GLY A 127 4.01 -4.71 -15.20
CA GLY A 127 4.82 -3.52 -14.96
C GLY A 127 6.25 -3.85 -14.52
N HIS A 128 6.83 -2.95 -13.72
CA HIS A 128 8.14 -3.13 -13.10
C HIS A 128 8.02 -2.90 -11.59
N ARG A 129 8.84 -3.60 -10.82
CA ARG A 129 8.99 -3.34 -9.38
C ARG A 129 9.72 -2.00 -9.21
N GLU A 130 9.31 -1.22 -8.22
CA GLU A 130 9.96 0.04 -7.86
C GLU A 130 11.47 -0.15 -7.63
N ASP A 131 12.30 0.73 -8.23
CA ASP A 131 13.77 0.65 -8.12
C ASP A 131 14.27 0.86 -6.67
N LEU A 132 13.49 1.53 -5.84
CA LEU A 132 13.78 1.71 -4.41
C LEU A 132 13.72 0.38 -3.64
N MET A 133 13.05 -0.63 -4.18
CA MET A 133 12.91 -1.94 -3.54
C MET A 133 14.17 -2.79 -3.74
N VAL A 134 14.97 -2.86 -2.69
CA VAL A 134 16.18 -3.68 -2.60
C VAL A 134 16.06 -4.69 -1.46
N GLN A 135 16.73 -5.83 -1.58
CA GLN A 135 16.83 -6.82 -0.50
C GLN A 135 17.41 -6.16 0.74
N LEU A 136 16.81 -6.44 1.90
CA LEU A 136 17.19 -5.81 3.16
C LEU A 136 18.07 -6.73 4.02
N ASP A 137 18.07 -8.04 3.75
CA ASP A 137 18.81 -9.06 4.49
C ASP A 137 18.65 -8.89 6.02
N LEU A 138 17.39 -8.78 6.46
CA LEU A 138 17.03 -8.73 7.86
C LEU A 138 17.22 -10.11 8.49
N THR A 139 17.79 -10.15 9.69
CA THR A 139 17.79 -11.36 10.51
C THR A 139 16.40 -11.63 11.08
N ASP A 140 16.12 -12.86 11.50
CA ASP A 140 14.83 -13.20 12.13
C ASP A 140 14.53 -12.33 13.37
N ALA A 141 15.57 -11.93 14.12
CA ALA A 141 15.42 -11.03 15.26
C ALA A 141 15.03 -9.61 14.83
N GLU A 142 15.62 -9.10 13.73
CA GLU A 142 15.25 -7.80 13.15
C GLU A 142 13.82 -7.82 12.59
N ILE A 143 13.42 -8.90 11.90
CA ILE A 143 12.05 -9.10 11.42
C ILE A 143 11.07 -9.06 12.60
N ALA A 144 11.33 -9.84 13.66
CA ALA A 144 10.48 -9.85 14.85
C ALA A 144 10.39 -8.47 15.51
N ALA A 145 11.50 -7.73 15.57
CA ALA A 145 11.50 -6.37 16.12
C ALA A 145 10.62 -5.41 15.31
N VAL A 146 10.65 -5.49 13.98
CA VAL A 146 9.77 -4.70 13.10
C VAL A 146 8.30 -5.10 13.29
N VAL A 147 7.99 -6.40 13.38
CA VAL A 147 6.62 -6.87 13.63
C VAL A 147 6.07 -6.31 14.95
N ILE A 148 6.85 -6.36 16.04
CA ILE A 148 6.46 -5.76 17.33
C ILE A 148 6.17 -4.26 17.19
N PHE A 149 6.96 -3.54 16.40
CA PHE A 149 6.68 -2.13 16.13
C PHE A 149 5.35 -1.96 15.38
N LEU A 150 5.09 -2.76 14.35
CA LEU A 150 3.82 -2.70 13.59
C LEU A 150 2.61 -3.01 14.47
N GLU A 151 2.72 -4.00 15.37
CA GLU A 151 1.67 -4.32 16.35
C GLU A 151 1.37 -3.15 17.29
N SER A 152 2.40 -2.39 17.68
CA SER A 152 2.25 -1.20 18.52
C SER A 152 1.47 -0.05 17.87
N LEU A 153 1.23 -0.13 16.56
CA LEU A 153 0.41 0.84 15.80
C LEU A 153 -1.10 0.58 15.94
N THR A 154 -1.49 -0.38 16.75
CA THR A 154 -2.88 -0.72 17.06
C THR A 154 -3.40 0.19 18.16
N GLY A 155 -4.42 0.98 17.85
CA GLY A 155 -5.14 1.80 18.82
C GLY A 155 -6.23 1.01 19.54
N ASP A 156 -6.73 1.58 20.64
CA ASP A 156 -7.93 1.06 21.30
C ASP A 156 -9.14 1.13 20.35
N ASP A 157 -10.07 0.19 20.52
CA ASP A 157 -11.37 0.26 19.86
C ASP A 157 -12.06 1.57 20.24
N LEU A 158 -12.71 2.21 19.26
CA LEU A 158 -13.48 3.43 19.47
C LEU A 158 -14.82 3.13 20.18
N ALA A 159 -14.88 2.12 21.04
CA ALA A 159 -16.08 1.64 21.74
C ALA A 159 -16.77 2.68 22.66
N GLY A 160 -16.35 3.95 22.63
CA GLY A 160 -17.00 5.09 23.27
C GLY A 160 -17.32 6.27 22.34
N VAL A 161 -16.99 6.22 21.04
CA VAL A 161 -17.37 7.26 20.08
C VAL A 161 -18.71 6.86 19.48
N ALA A 162 -19.76 7.33 20.15
CA ALA A 162 -21.16 7.20 19.79
C ALA A 162 -21.41 6.89 18.31
N THR A 163 -22.12 5.78 18.07
CA THR A 163 -22.99 5.64 16.91
C THR A 163 -23.80 6.93 16.79
N GLY A 164 -23.43 7.77 15.83
CA GLY A 164 -24.16 8.98 15.50
C GLY A 164 -25.57 8.65 14.97
N PRO A 165 -26.46 9.67 14.94
CA PRO A 165 -27.92 9.54 14.90
C PRO A 165 -28.48 8.78 13.69
#